data_AF-A0AA38LV07-F1
#
_entry.id   AF-A0AA38LV07-F1
#
_cell.length_a   1.000
_cell.length_b   1.000
_cell.length_c   1.000
_cell.angle_alpha   90.00
_cell.angle_beta   90.00
_cell.angle_gamma   90.00
#
_symmetry.space_group_name_H-M   'P 1'
#
loop_
_entity.id
_entity.type
_entity.pdbx_description
1 polymer ?
#
loop_
_entity_poly.entity_id
_entity_poly.type
_entity_poly.pdbx_seq_one_letter_code
_entity_poly.pdbx_strand_id
1 'polypeptide(L)'
;PPVGTDVNGFKYQGCFFDQQSPRTLAAKFVSSSNVTPLTCVKYCQSFNYDLAGVEYGVECYCDNVIGPAGKALDPAKCTVYACTNDITKNCGGDWAMALYA
;
A
#
# COMPACT_ATOMS: atom_id res chain seq x y z
N PRO A 1 -6.80 5.48 -7.23
CA PRO A 1 -6.42 6.83 -7.69
C PRO A 1 -5.61 6.70 -8.99
N PRO A 2 -5.48 7.75 -9.82
CA PRO A 2 -4.54 7.74 -10.95
C PRO A 2 -3.09 7.59 -10.47
N VAL A 3 -2.24 6.89 -11.23
CA VAL A 3 -0.79 6.84 -10.99
C VAL A 3 -0.22 8.25 -10.97
N GLY A 4 0.68 8.53 -10.03
CA GLY A 4 1.25 9.86 -9.79
C GLY A 4 0.51 10.73 -8.78
N THR A 5 -0.65 10.28 -8.26
CA THR A 5 -1.38 11.01 -7.22
C THR A 5 -0.51 11.16 -5.97
N ASP A 6 -0.29 12.40 -5.53
CA ASP A 6 0.49 12.72 -4.32
C ASP A 6 -0.28 12.36 -3.04
N VAL A 7 0.45 11.78 -2.09
CA VAL A 7 0.05 11.44 -0.74
C VAL A 7 1.24 11.72 0.17
N ASN A 8 1.31 12.96 0.69
CA ASN A 8 2.34 13.39 1.64
C ASN A 8 3.77 13.26 1.08
N GLY A 9 3.96 13.65 -0.18
CA GLY A 9 5.23 13.60 -0.88
C GLY A 9 5.54 12.26 -1.56
N PHE A 10 4.87 11.18 -1.18
CA PHE A 10 4.89 9.93 -1.95
C PHE A 10 3.83 10.00 -3.03
N LYS A 11 4.04 9.31 -4.14
CA LYS A 11 3.09 9.22 -5.24
C LYS A 11 2.58 7.80 -5.39
N TYR A 12 1.31 7.65 -5.75
CA TYR A 12 0.75 6.35 -6.10
C TYR A 12 1.48 5.78 -7.32
N GLN A 13 2.13 4.63 -7.16
CA GLN A 13 2.94 3.98 -8.19
C GLN A 13 2.17 2.93 -8.98
N GLY A 14 1.05 2.45 -8.45
CA GLY A 14 0.20 1.47 -9.12
C GLY A 14 -0.23 0.33 -8.20
N CYS A 15 -0.79 -0.71 -8.83
CA CYS A 15 -1.23 -1.92 -8.15
C CYS A 15 -0.20 -3.03 -8.35
N PHE A 16 0.19 -3.68 -7.27
CA PHE A 16 1.21 -4.74 -7.28
C PHE A 16 0.67 -5.98 -6.59
N PHE A 17 1.05 -7.16 -7.09
CA PHE A 17 0.77 -8.42 -6.43
C PHE A 17 1.50 -8.48 -5.09
N ASP A 18 0.91 -9.10 -4.07
CA ASP A 18 1.58 -9.49 -2.83
C ASP A 18 1.26 -10.95 -2.47
N GLN A 19 2.03 -11.54 -1.57
CA GLN A 19 1.80 -12.89 -1.03
C GLN A 19 2.53 -13.04 0.31
N GLN A 20 2.28 -14.12 1.06
CA GLN A 20 2.91 -14.30 2.37
C GLN A 20 4.44 -14.42 2.35
N SER A 21 5.01 -15.12 1.36
CA SER A 21 6.45 -15.31 1.24
C SER A 21 6.88 -15.74 -0.18
N PRO A 22 7.84 -15.03 -0.82
CA PRO A 22 8.35 -13.72 -0.44
C PRO A 22 7.29 -12.62 -0.62
N ARG A 23 7.35 -11.55 0.17
CA ARG A 23 6.45 -10.37 0.10
C ARG A 23 6.91 -9.35 -0.93
N THR A 24 6.01 -8.42 -1.27
CA THR A 24 6.29 -7.22 -2.06
C THR A 24 6.91 -6.12 -1.22
N LEU A 25 6.43 -5.91 0.01
CA LEU A 25 7.07 -5.06 1.03
C LEU A 25 7.12 -5.86 2.33
N ALA A 26 8.31 -6.08 2.87
CA ALA A 26 8.53 -7.04 3.96
C ALA A 26 9.11 -6.41 5.24
N ALA A 27 9.73 -5.23 5.14
CA ALA A 27 10.52 -4.66 6.23
C ALA A 27 9.69 -4.27 7.45
N LYS A 28 8.47 -3.74 7.25
CA LYS A 28 7.59 -3.37 8.36
C LYS A 28 6.11 -3.54 8.00
N PHE A 29 5.32 -3.90 8.99
CA PHE A 29 3.88 -4.16 8.83
C PHE A 29 3.09 -3.65 10.04
N VAL A 30 1.89 -3.14 9.78
CA VAL A 30 0.85 -2.90 10.79
C VAL A 30 -0.52 -3.16 10.17
N SER A 31 -1.43 -3.72 10.97
CA SER A 31 -2.85 -3.87 10.61
C SER A 31 -3.71 -3.13 11.62
N SER A 32 -4.57 -2.23 11.14
CA SER A 32 -5.43 -1.40 11.97
C SER A 32 -6.59 -0.83 11.14
N SER A 33 -7.76 -0.67 11.77
CA SER A 33 -8.89 0.04 11.17
C SER A 33 -8.57 1.49 10.79
N ASN A 34 -7.48 2.07 11.33
CA ASN A 34 -7.07 3.44 11.07
C ASN A 34 -6.18 3.61 9.82
N VAL A 35 -5.92 2.53 9.07
CA VAL A 35 -5.10 2.58 7.86
C VAL A 35 -5.85 3.25 6.71
N THR A 36 -5.18 4.23 6.12
CA THR A 36 -5.47 4.92 4.87
C THR A 36 -4.15 5.08 4.11
N PRO A 37 -4.14 5.44 2.82
CA PRO A 37 -2.90 5.78 2.12
C PRO A 37 -2.07 6.83 2.87
N LEU A 38 -2.72 7.88 3.39
CA LEU A 38 -2.04 8.97 4.09
C LEU A 38 -1.42 8.50 5.42
N THR A 39 -2.17 7.73 6.21
CA THR A 39 -1.67 7.25 7.51
C THR A 39 -0.58 6.20 7.32
N CYS A 40 -0.68 5.36 6.28
CA CYS A 40 0.36 4.40 5.94
C CYS A 40 1.64 5.07 5.47
N VAL A 41 1.57 6.05 4.55
CA VAL A 41 2.75 6.82 4.13
C VAL A 41 3.43 7.49 5.32
N LYS A 42 2.67 8.18 6.18
CA LYS A 42 3.22 8.82 7.39
C LYS A 42 3.89 7.82 8.32
N TYR A 43 3.27 6.65 8.51
CA TYR A 43 3.82 5.57 9.31
C TYR A 43 5.16 5.09 8.73
N CYS A 44 5.23 4.79 7.44
CA CYS A 44 6.47 4.35 6.79
C CYS A 44 7.57 5.43 6.84
N GLN A 45 7.24 6.69 6.55
CA GLN A 45 8.17 7.81 6.65
C GLN A 45 8.72 7.99 8.08
N SER A 46 7.89 7.79 9.12
CA SER A 46 8.36 7.88 10.52
C SER A 46 9.42 6.84 10.90
N PHE A 47 9.57 5.79 10.09
CA PHE A 47 10.61 4.77 10.24
C PHE A 47 11.68 4.85 9.14
N ASN A 48 11.73 5.94 8.37
CA ASN A 48 12.66 6.17 7.26
C ASN A 48 12.54 5.11 6.15
N TYR A 49 11.30 4.72 5.81
CA TYR A 49 11.01 3.91 4.64
C TYR A 49 10.51 4.77 3.48
N ASP A 50 11.02 4.50 2.28
CA ASP A 50 10.70 5.20 1.03
C ASP A 50 9.53 4.57 0.25
N LEU A 51 9.06 3.39 0.67
CA LEU A 51 7.90 2.72 0.09
C LEU A 51 6.83 2.47 1.15
N ALA A 52 5.58 2.68 0.75
CA ALA A 52 4.41 2.33 1.53
C ALA A 52 3.41 1.56 0.66
N GLY A 53 2.74 0.57 1.23
CA GLY A 53 1.73 -0.22 0.55
C GLY A 53 0.52 -0.43 1.44
N VAL A 54 -0.68 -0.20 0.91
CA VAL A 54 -1.93 -0.54 1.62
C VAL A 54 -2.62 -1.73 0.98
N GLU A 55 -3.15 -2.60 1.82
CA GLU A 55 -3.83 -3.83 1.41
C GLU A 55 -5.03 -4.15 2.32
N TYR A 56 -5.98 -4.93 1.78
CA TYR A 56 -7.07 -5.55 2.54
C TYR A 56 -7.92 -4.58 3.40
N GLY A 57 -7.96 -3.29 3.05
CA GLY A 57 -8.75 -2.27 3.76
C GLY A 57 -8.20 -1.80 5.12
N VAL A 58 -7.20 -2.49 5.67
CA VAL A 58 -6.68 -2.27 7.04
C VAL A 58 -5.18 -2.48 7.19
N GLU A 59 -4.49 -2.96 6.17
CA GLU A 59 -3.07 -3.33 6.26
C GLU A 59 -2.18 -2.26 5.66
N CYS A 60 -1.04 -2.04 6.30
CA CYS A 60 0.00 -1.14 5.84
C CYS A 60 1.36 -1.86 5.91
N TYR A 61 2.10 -1.78 4.82
CA TYR A 61 3.42 -2.37 4.64
C TYR A 61 4.43 -1.28 4.27
N CYS A 62 5.65 -1.39 4.77
CA CYS A 62 6.75 -0.48 4.45
C CYS A 62 7.98 -1.25 4.03
N ASP A 63 8.74 -0.66 3.12
CA ASP A 63 10.07 -1.13 2.74
C ASP A 63 10.88 0.00 2.10
N ASN A 64 12.14 -0.24 1.78
CA ASN A 64 12.94 0.60 0.90
C ASN A 64 13.15 -0.02 -0.47
N VAL A 65 12.78 -1.30 -0.63
CA VAL A 65 12.90 -2.03 -1.89
C VAL A 65 11.64 -2.82 -2.18
N ILE A 66 11.32 -2.97 -3.46
CA ILE A 66 10.25 -3.88 -3.90
C ILE A 66 10.81 -5.31 -3.88
N GLY A 67 10.18 -6.15 -3.08
CA GLY A 67 10.52 -7.56 -2.95
C GLY A 67 10.08 -8.42 -4.15
N PRO A 68 10.47 -9.70 -4.18
CA PRO A 68 10.31 -10.57 -5.35
C PRO A 68 8.87 -10.82 -5.82
N ALA A 69 7.87 -10.67 -4.94
CA ALA A 69 6.46 -10.80 -5.34
C ALA A 69 5.94 -9.60 -6.13
N GLY A 70 6.63 -8.46 -6.07
CA GLY A 70 6.20 -7.17 -6.59
C GLY A 70 6.11 -7.13 -8.11
N LYS A 71 5.01 -7.68 -8.64
CA LYS A 71 4.64 -7.64 -10.04
C LYS A 71 3.44 -6.72 -10.23
N ALA A 72 3.48 -5.85 -11.23
CA ALA A 72 2.35 -4.99 -11.57
C ALA A 72 1.09 -5.82 -11.89
N LEU A 73 -0.05 -5.35 -11.40
CA LEU A 73 -1.39 -5.88 -11.62
C LEU A 73 -2.27 -4.87 -12.35
N ASP A 74 -3.44 -5.34 -12.79
CA ASP A 74 -4.53 -4.45 -13.20
C ASP A 74 -4.89 -3.51 -12.03
N PRO A 75 -4.94 -2.17 -12.24
CA PRO A 75 -5.33 -1.22 -11.21
C PRO A 75 -6.65 -1.54 -10.50
N ALA A 76 -7.60 -2.18 -11.18
CA ALA A 76 -8.89 -2.56 -10.60
C ALA A 76 -8.76 -3.57 -9.45
N LYS A 77 -7.66 -4.32 -9.37
CA LYS A 77 -7.39 -5.24 -8.25
C LYS A 77 -7.12 -4.50 -6.94
N CYS A 78 -6.63 -3.26 -7.00
CA CYS A 78 -6.35 -2.45 -5.80
C CYS A 78 -7.50 -1.52 -5.41
N THR A 79 -8.68 -1.67 -6.03
CA THR A 79 -9.89 -0.91 -5.71
C THR A 79 -10.98 -1.79 -5.10
N VAL A 80 -10.63 -2.99 -4.66
CA VAL A 80 -11.59 -3.97 -4.11
C VAL A 80 -12.02 -3.57 -2.70
N TYR A 81 -11.10 -3.09 -1.87
CA TYR A 81 -11.38 -2.65 -0.51
C TYR A 81 -11.32 -1.14 -0.37
N ALA A 82 -12.37 -0.58 0.22
CA ALA A 82 -12.32 0.75 0.80
C ALA A 82 -11.53 0.72 2.11
N CYS A 83 -10.92 1.84 2.50
CA CYS A 83 -10.27 1.95 3.80
C CYS A 83 -11.33 1.96 4.90
N THR A 84 -11.09 1.22 6.00
CA THR A 84 -12.12 1.02 7.04
C THR A 84 -12.58 2.32 7.72
N ASN A 85 -11.66 3.27 7.96
CA ASN A 85 -11.98 4.55 8.59
C ASN A 85 -12.18 5.72 7.60
N ASP A 86 -11.99 5.49 6.29
CA ASP A 86 -12.23 6.47 5.24
C ASP A 86 -12.67 5.76 3.96
N ILE A 87 -13.99 5.51 3.87
CA ILE A 87 -14.58 4.76 2.76
C ILE A 87 -14.46 5.48 1.40
N THR A 88 -13.99 6.73 1.37
CA THR A 88 -13.75 7.48 0.13
C THR A 88 -12.42 7.13 -0.53
N LYS A 89 -11.59 6.34 0.15
CA LYS A 89 -10.27 5.90 -0.31
C LYS A 89 -10.24 4.40 -0.50
N ASN A 90 -9.44 3.97 -1.47
CA ASN A 90 -9.15 2.56 -1.70
C ASN A 90 -7.90 2.16 -0.92
N CYS A 91 -7.97 0.99 -0.29
CA CYS A 91 -6.90 0.39 0.51
C CYS A 91 -6.57 -1.02 0.00
N GLY A 92 -6.36 -1.14 -1.32
CA GLY A 92 -5.91 -2.37 -1.97
C GLY A 92 -7.01 -3.39 -2.24
N GLY A 93 -6.59 -4.64 -2.38
CA GLY A 93 -7.42 -5.82 -2.66
C GLY A 93 -6.85 -7.07 -2.01
N ASP A 94 -7.39 -8.23 -2.38
CA ASP A 94 -6.81 -9.51 -2.02
C ASP A 94 -5.46 -9.70 -2.74
N TRP A 95 -4.37 -9.82 -2.00
CA TRP A 95 -3.03 -10.01 -2.57
C TRP A 95 -2.65 -8.92 -3.58
N ALA A 96 -3.23 -7.73 -3.41
CA ALA A 96 -3.17 -6.62 -4.34
C ALA A 96 -2.91 -5.33 -3.58
N MET A 97 -1.63 -4.95 -3.55
CA MET A 97 -1.09 -3.83 -2.82
C MET A 97 -1.14 -2.55 -3.66
N ALA A 98 -1.79 -1.52 -3.13
CA ALA A 98 -1.67 -0.17 -3.66
C ALA A 98 -0.38 0.46 -3.15
N LEU A 99 0.62 0.62 -4.03
CA LEU A 99 1.97 1.05 -3.66
C LEU A 99 2.19 2.56 -3.85
N TYR A 100 2.95 3.16 -2.94
CA TYR A 100 3.28 4.58 -2.88
C TYR A 100 4.78 4.77 -2.65
N ALA A 101 5.40 5.71 -3.37
CA ALA A 101 6.81 6.07 -3.30
C ALA A 101 7.02 7.53 -3.75
#